data_AF-A0A527FUS3-F1
#
_entry.id   AF-A0A527FUS3-F1
#
_cell.length_a   1.000
_cell.length_b   1.000
_cell.length_c   1.000
_cell.angle_alpha   90.00
_cell.angle_beta   90.00
_cell.angle_gamma   90.00
#
_symmetry.space_group_name_H-M   'P 1'
#
loop_
_entity.id
_entity.type
_entity.pdbx_description
1 polymer ?
#
loop_
_entity_poly.entity_id
_entity_poly.type
_entity_poly.pdbx_seq_one_letter_code
_entity_poly.pdbx_strand_id
1 'polypeptide(L)'
;IGARSVRDEHGRYTDVFRHARTMTILAAGAAEVAAIDTVFPNFRDIAAFEVECTEAERDGFTGKMAIHPDQVPVINAAFTPSAEAVRQ
;
A
#
# COMPACT_ATOMS: atom_id res chain seq x y z
N ILE A 1 -1.66 -10.95 24.44
CA ILE A 1 -1.72 -11.65 23.13
C ILE A 1 -2.31 -10.69 22.10
N GLY A 2 -1.57 -10.38 21.03
CA GLY A 2 -1.92 -9.37 20.01
C GLY A 2 -2.80 -9.92 18.90
N ALA A 3 -2.85 -9.22 17.76
CA ALA A 3 -3.65 -9.62 16.61
C ALA A 3 -3.26 -11.02 16.09
N ARG A 4 -4.27 -11.85 15.79
CA ARG A 4 -4.08 -13.23 15.29
C ARG A 4 -4.07 -13.35 13.77
N SER A 5 -4.60 -12.35 13.07
CA SER A 5 -4.62 -12.27 11.61
C SER A 5 -4.43 -10.82 11.16
N VAL A 6 -3.80 -10.65 10.00
CA VAL A 6 -3.64 -9.34 9.35
C VAL A 6 -4.96 -8.88 8.74
N ARG A 7 -5.73 -9.83 8.19
CA ARG A 7 -6.99 -9.60 7.49
C ARG A 7 -8.16 -10.32 8.15
N ASP A 8 -9.35 -9.77 7.96
CA ASP A 8 -10.63 -10.39 8.32
C ASP A 8 -11.09 -11.42 7.27
N GLU A 9 -12.24 -12.03 7.50
CA GLU A 9 -12.87 -13.01 6.59
C GLU A 9 -13.25 -12.43 5.21
N HIS A 10 -13.29 -11.11 5.09
CA HIS A 10 -13.56 -10.38 3.84
C HIS A 10 -12.28 -9.91 3.15
N GLY A 11 -11.10 -10.32 3.63
CA GLY A 11 -9.80 -9.96 3.06
C GLY A 11 -9.36 -8.52 3.37
N ARG A 12 -10.04 -7.81 4.25
CA ARG A 12 -9.69 -6.43 4.62
C ARG A 12 -8.73 -6.43 5.80
N TYR A 13 -7.82 -5.45 5.86
CA TYR A 13 -7.01 -5.24 7.05
C TYR A 13 -7.90 -5.09 8.29
N THR A 14 -7.53 -5.76 9.38
CA THR A 14 -8.18 -5.52 10.68
C THR A 14 -7.79 -4.14 11.21
N ASP A 15 -8.56 -3.60 12.16
CA ASP A 15 -8.40 -2.21 12.62
C ASP A 15 -6.99 -1.91 13.16
N VAL A 16 -6.34 -2.89 13.79
CA VAL A 16 -4.96 -2.74 14.28
C VAL A 16 -3.98 -2.48 13.13
N PHE A 17 -4.13 -3.19 12.00
CA PHE A 17 -3.26 -3.02 10.84
C PHE A 17 -3.64 -1.79 10.02
N ARG A 18 -4.93 -1.41 9.98
CA ARG A 18 -5.35 -0.12 9.40
C ARG A 18 -4.77 1.04 10.19
N HIS A 19 -4.85 0.99 11.52
CA HIS A 19 -4.26 2.00 12.39
C HIS A 19 -2.75 2.10 12.20
N ALA A 20 -2.05 0.97 12.09
CA ALA A 20 -0.62 0.96 11.76
C ALA A 20 -0.34 1.66 10.42
N ARG A 21 -1.12 1.38 9.35
CA ARG A 21 -0.98 2.06 8.05
C ARG A 21 -1.20 3.57 8.18
N THR A 22 -2.26 3.99 8.86
CA THR A 22 -2.54 5.42 9.11
C THR A 22 -1.39 6.09 9.84
N MET A 23 -0.88 5.48 10.92
CA MET A 23 0.25 6.02 11.68
C MET A 23 1.52 6.12 10.83
N THR A 24 1.79 5.14 9.96
CA THR A 24 2.93 5.19 9.04
C THR A 24 2.85 6.40 8.12
N ILE A 25 1.70 6.63 7.47
CA ILE A 25 1.49 7.76 6.56
C ILE A 25 1.66 9.10 7.31
N LEU A 26 0.98 9.25 8.45
CA LEU A 26 1.04 10.49 9.23
C LEU A 26 2.44 10.79 9.76
N ALA A 27 3.13 9.77 10.27
CA ALA A 27 4.50 9.93 10.79
C ALA A 27 5.50 10.23 9.67
N ALA A 28 5.39 9.55 8.53
CA ALA A 28 6.24 9.79 7.37
C ALA A 28 6.04 11.21 6.81
N GLY A 29 4.78 11.66 6.69
CA GLY A 29 4.46 13.02 6.30
C GLY A 29 5.02 14.07 7.26
N ALA A 30 4.86 13.86 8.58
CA ALA A 30 5.41 14.76 9.59
C ALA A 30 6.95 14.80 9.63
N ALA A 31 7.60 13.71 9.20
CA ALA A 31 9.06 13.60 9.14
C ALA A 31 9.64 13.93 7.76
N GLU A 32 8.80 14.31 6.79
CA GLU A 32 9.21 14.60 5.40
C GLU A 32 9.96 13.44 4.72
N VAL A 33 9.53 12.21 5.00
CA VAL A 33 10.08 10.99 4.37
C VAL A 33 9.01 10.22 3.60
N ALA A 34 9.46 9.37 2.68
CA ALA A 34 8.57 8.51 1.89
C ALA A 34 7.81 7.51 2.78
N ALA A 35 6.50 7.45 2.64
CA ALA A 35 5.67 6.41 3.25
C ALA A 35 5.63 5.19 2.31
N ILE A 36 6.13 4.04 2.77
CA ILE A 36 6.16 2.80 1.95
C ILE A 36 5.14 1.79 2.49
N ASP A 37 4.22 1.35 1.62
CA ASP A 37 3.25 0.32 1.95
C ASP A 37 3.88 -1.08 1.96
N THR A 38 3.25 -2.00 2.67
CA THR A 38 3.78 -3.34 2.91
C THR A 38 3.53 -4.32 1.75
N VAL A 39 4.06 -5.53 1.89
CA VAL A 39 4.01 -6.61 0.90
C VAL A 39 2.58 -7.11 0.66
N PHE A 40 2.32 -7.57 -0.56
CA PHE A 40 1.16 -8.40 -0.89
C PHE A 40 1.60 -9.85 -1.11
N PRO A 41 1.35 -10.78 -0.16
CA PRO A 41 1.93 -12.13 -0.22
C PRO A 41 1.42 -13.00 -1.38
N ASN A 42 0.17 -12.83 -1.80
CA ASN A 42 -0.42 -13.66 -2.84
C ASN A 42 -0.06 -13.15 -4.25
N PHE A 43 1.21 -13.24 -4.63
CA PHE A 43 1.71 -12.70 -5.92
C PHE A 43 1.04 -13.29 -7.18
N ARG A 44 0.26 -14.38 -7.05
CA ARG A 44 -0.51 -14.98 -8.15
C ARG A 44 -1.83 -14.25 -8.42
N ASP A 45 -2.32 -13.48 -7.46
CA ASP A 45 -3.55 -12.72 -7.57
C ASP A 45 -3.25 -11.26 -7.92
N ILE A 46 -2.91 -11.04 -9.18
CA ILE A 46 -2.54 -9.72 -9.70
C ILE A 46 -3.73 -8.74 -9.64
N ALA A 47 -4.96 -9.21 -9.85
CA ALA A 47 -6.14 -8.35 -9.81
C ALA A 47 -6.37 -7.79 -8.40
N ALA A 48 -6.27 -8.63 -7.35
CA ALA A 48 -6.34 -8.13 -5.98
C ALA A 48 -5.15 -7.24 -5.63
N PHE A 49 -3.96 -7.52 -6.18
CA PHE A 49 -2.78 -6.70 -5.98
C PHE A 49 -2.91 -5.31 -6.60
N GLU A 50 -3.46 -5.19 -7.81
CA GLU A 50 -3.75 -3.91 -8.46
C GLU A 50 -4.69 -3.04 -7.62
N VAL A 51 -5.79 -3.62 -7.14
CA VAL A 51 -6.74 -2.93 -6.25
C VAL A 51 -6.04 -2.41 -5.00
N GLU A 52 -5.24 -3.25 -4.35
CA GLU A 52 -4.53 -2.83 -3.13
C GLU A 52 -3.47 -1.76 -3.40
N CYS A 53 -2.79 -1.79 -4.56
CA CYS A 53 -1.86 -0.73 -4.95
C CYS A 53 -2.58 0.61 -5.12
N THR A 54 -3.72 0.62 -5.82
CA THR A 54 -4.54 1.83 -5.99
C THR A 54 -5.08 2.34 -4.64
N GLU A 55 -5.51 1.46 -3.74
CA GLU A 55 -5.94 1.86 -2.41
C GLU A 55 -4.81 2.46 -1.58
N ALA A 56 -3.60 1.90 -1.67
CA ALA A 56 -2.44 2.39 -0.96
C ALA A 56 -1.96 3.75 -1.48
N GLU A 57 -1.93 3.95 -2.79
CA GLU A 57 -1.63 5.25 -3.40
C GLU A 57 -2.64 6.30 -2.95
N ARG A 58 -3.95 6.00 -3.06
CA ARG A 58 -5.03 6.88 -2.60
C ARG A 58 -4.90 7.25 -1.12
N ASP A 59 -4.51 6.29 -0.28
CA ASP A 59 -4.35 6.52 1.17
C ASP A 59 -3.14 7.43 1.49
N GLY A 60 -2.21 7.64 0.55
CA GLY A 60 -1.05 8.53 0.68
C GLY A 60 0.30 7.83 0.82
N PHE A 61 0.40 6.54 0.51
CA PHE A 61 1.70 5.89 0.37
C PHE A 61 2.37 6.33 -0.95
N THR A 62 3.70 6.43 -0.93
CA THR A 62 4.51 6.85 -2.09
C THR A 62 5.11 5.66 -2.84
N GLY A 63 4.85 4.44 -2.39
CA GLY A 63 5.33 3.20 -3.00
C GLY A 63 4.92 1.98 -2.18
N LYS A 64 5.26 0.79 -2.69
CA LYS A 64 4.93 -0.51 -2.06
C LYS A 64 6.08 -1.49 -2.21
N MET A 65 6.28 -2.36 -1.22
CA MET A 65 7.30 -3.41 -1.27
C MET A 65 6.94 -4.51 -2.27
N ALA A 66 7.84 -4.81 -3.20
CA ALA A 66 7.75 -5.96 -4.10
C ALA A 66 8.44 -7.19 -3.51
N ILE A 67 7.77 -8.34 -3.55
CA ILE A 67 8.34 -9.66 -3.20
C ILE A 67 8.53 -10.56 -4.42
N HIS A 68 8.01 -10.15 -5.57
CA HIS A 68 8.13 -10.86 -6.85
C HIS A 68 8.35 -9.86 -7.99
N PRO A 69 9.19 -10.18 -9.02
CA PRO A 69 9.43 -9.28 -10.15
C PRO A 69 8.16 -8.82 -10.87
N ASP A 70 7.17 -9.70 -11.02
CA ASP A 70 5.88 -9.39 -11.68
C ASP A 70 5.07 -8.30 -10.97
N GLN A 71 5.38 -7.98 -9.71
CA GLN A 71 4.74 -6.90 -8.97
C GLN A 71 5.28 -5.52 -9.36
N VAL A 72 6.52 -5.43 -9.86
CA VAL A 72 7.20 -4.16 -10.14
C VAL A 72 6.43 -3.31 -11.17
N PRO A 73 5.97 -3.86 -12.32
CA PRO A 73 5.21 -3.06 -13.29
C PRO A 73 3.91 -2.50 -12.71
N VAL A 74 3.21 -3.28 -11.89
CA VAL A 74 1.94 -2.87 -11.25
C VAL A 74 2.17 -1.77 -10.20
N ILE A 75 3.21 -1.92 -9.37
CA ILE A 75 3.60 -0.89 -8.40
C ILE A 75 3.95 0.40 -9.14
N ASN A 76 4.80 0.34 -10.17
CA ASN A 76 5.19 1.53 -10.92
C ASN A 76 3.97 2.20 -11.58
N ALA A 77 3.03 1.42 -12.13
CA ALA A 77 1.82 1.96 -12.74
C ALA A 77 0.92 2.68 -11.72
N ALA A 78 0.77 2.13 -10.51
CA ALA A 78 -0.06 2.71 -9.48
C ALA A 78 0.56 3.97 -8.85
N PHE A 79 1.86 3.95 -8.55
CA PHE A 79 2.51 5.01 -7.76
C PHE A 79 3.24 6.08 -8.62
N THR A 80 3.21 5.96 -9.95
CA THR A 80 3.72 7.03 -10.82
C THR A 80 2.67 8.13 -10.94
N PRO A 81 2.96 9.38 -10.52
CA PRO A 81 2.01 10.48 -10.62
C PRO A 81 1.58 10.72 -12.07
N SER A 82 0.31 11.02 -12.26
CA SER A 82 -0.17 11.46 -13.57
C SER A 82 0.46 12.81 -13.93
N ALA A 83 0.55 13.11 -15.23
CA ALA A 83 1.03 14.42 -15.67
C ALA A 83 0.19 15.57 -15.11
N GLU A 84 -1.08 15.32 -14.78
CA GLU A 84 -1.96 16.29 -14.12
C GLU A 84 -1.61 16.51 -12.66
N ALA A 85 -1.35 15.44 -11.91
CA ALA A 85 -0.97 15.51 -10.50
C ALA A 85 0.32 16.33 -10.29
N VAL A 86 1.27 16.28 -11.24
CA VAL A 86 2.55 17.02 -11.16
C VAL A 86 2.39 18.52 -11.49
N ARG A 87 1.29 18.95 -12.09
CA ARG A 87 1.07 20.37 -12.47
C ARG A 87 0.40 21.21 -11.38
N GLN A 88 -0.06 20.60 -10.29
CA GLN A 88 -0.70 21.26 -9.16
C GLN A 88 0.32 21.70 -8.12
#